data_AF-A0AAW5J863-F1
#
_entry.id   AF-A0AAW5J863-F1
#
_cell.length_a   1.000
_cell.length_b   1.000
_cell.length_c   1.000
_cell.angle_alpha   90.00
_cell.angle_beta   90.00
_cell.angle_gamma   90.00
#
_symmetry.space_group_name_H-M   'P 1'
#
loop_
_entity.id
_entity.type
_entity.pdbx_description
1 polymer ?
#
loop_
_entity_poly.entity_id
_entity_poly.type
_entity_poly.pdbx_seq_one_letter_code
_entity_poly.pdbx_strand_id
1 'polypeptide(L)'
;MKIQSIRIQNFRTLKDVTIPFDSVTTFIGPNGAGKSTVLRALDWFFNGRSGSLTEKDCSFGATDEHIEVQVTFAELTKKDREALGKYAPEGVNTFTAWRRRSPDGLDVLSANAKGFPEFNAIKAAGSAAAKKDLYATLRRERPELNLPAANTGPAVEQAMTAWEAAHI
;
A
#
# COMPACT_ATOMS: atom_id res chain seq x y z
N MET A 1 -11.61 -10.78 7.88
CA MET A 1 -10.25 -10.21 8.01
C MET A 1 -10.16 -9.36 9.27
N LYS A 2 -8.97 -9.26 9.87
CA LYS A 2 -8.65 -8.42 11.05
C LYS A 2 -7.42 -7.57 10.77
N ILE A 3 -7.30 -6.41 11.41
CA ILE A 3 -6.08 -5.59 11.33
C ILE A 3 -4.96 -6.33 12.06
N GLN A 4 -3.85 -6.57 11.36
CA GLN A 4 -2.60 -7.13 11.89
C GLN A 4 -1.63 -6.02 12.29
N SER A 5 -1.54 -4.96 11.50
CA SER A 5 -0.67 -3.82 11.80
C SER A 5 -1.09 -2.56 11.05
N ILE A 6 -0.68 -1.42 11.59
CA ILE A 6 -0.71 -0.13 10.90
C ILE A 6 0.71 0.44 10.85
N ARG A 7 1.10 1.01 9.71
CA ARG A 7 2.24 1.92 9.59
C ARG A 7 1.73 3.32 9.26
N ILE A 8 2.21 4.32 9.98
CA ILE A 8 1.79 5.71 9.86
C ILE A 8 3.04 6.54 9.58
N GLN A 9 3.03 7.27 8.47
CA GLN A 9 4.12 8.16 8.06
C GLN A 9 3.59 9.59 7.89
N ASN A 10 4.38 10.53 8.39
CA ASN A 10 4.16 11.98 8.30
C ASN A 10 2.76 12.46 8.74
N PHE A 11 2.18 11.84 9.77
CA PHE A 11 0.81 12.16 10.21
C PHE A 11 0.80 12.74 11.63
N ARG A 12 0.61 14.06 11.73
CA ARG A 12 0.52 14.83 12.97
C ARG A 12 1.70 14.55 13.89
N THR A 13 1.50 14.00 15.09
CA THR A 13 2.60 13.73 16.03
C THR A 13 3.41 12.48 15.66
N LEU A 14 3.02 11.72 14.63
CA LEU A 14 3.65 10.45 14.24
C LEU A 14 4.44 10.65 12.95
N LYS A 15 5.78 10.64 13.06
CA LYS A 15 6.69 10.80 11.91
C LYS A 15 6.80 9.53 11.07
N ASP A 16 7.16 8.41 11.69
CA ASP A 16 7.10 7.06 11.09
C ASP A 16 6.97 6.07 12.25
N VAL A 17 5.85 5.36 12.32
CA VAL A 17 5.63 4.34 13.35
C VAL A 17 4.86 3.15 12.77
N THR A 18 5.29 1.96 13.15
CA THR A 18 4.57 0.70 12.86
C THR A 18 4.07 0.12 14.17
N ILE A 19 2.79 -0.20 14.22
CA ILE A 19 2.10 -0.69 15.43
C ILE A 19 1.41 -2.01 15.08
N PRO A 20 1.77 -3.13 15.73
CA PRO A 20 1.03 -4.38 15.61
C PRO A 20 -0.28 -4.32 16.38
N PHE A 21 -1.28 -5.04 15.90
CA PHE A 21 -2.58 -5.21 16.54
C PHE A 21 -2.78 -6.67 16.96
N ASP A 22 -3.33 -6.84 18.16
CA ASP A 22 -3.86 -8.10 18.67
C ASP A 22 -5.39 -8.03 18.74
N SER A 23 -6.02 -9.15 19.07
CA SER A 23 -7.44 -9.31 19.40
C SER A 23 -7.98 -8.20 20.31
N VAL A 24 -7.19 -7.77 21.29
CA VAL A 24 -7.42 -6.57 22.09
C VAL A 24 -6.11 -5.77 22.15
N THR A 25 -6.14 -4.54 21.63
CA THR A 25 -4.98 -3.65 21.62
C THR A 25 -5.27 -2.42 22.49
N THR A 26 -4.42 -2.13 23.47
CA THR A 26 -4.58 -0.97 24.37
C THR A 26 -3.43 0.02 24.19
N PHE A 27 -3.77 1.30 23.97
CA PHE A 27 -2.80 2.38 23.86
C PHE A 27 -2.65 3.12 25.20
N ILE A 28 -1.46 3.08 25.79
CA ILE A 28 -1.15 3.73 27.07
C ILE A 28 -0.02 4.75 26.86
N GLY A 29 -0.09 5.87 27.58
CA GLY A 29 0.95 6.90 27.55
C GLY A 29 0.41 8.31 27.84
N PRO A 30 1.29 9.31 27.99
CA PRO A 30 0.91 10.69 28.29
C PRO A 30 0.01 11.35 27.23
N ASN A 31 -0.64 12.45 27.58
CA ASN A 31 -1.35 13.29 26.61
C ASN A 31 -0.38 13.81 25.55
N GLY A 32 -0.81 13.84 24.29
CA GLY A 32 0.03 14.25 23.17
C GLY A 32 0.97 13.18 22.61
N ALA A 33 1.11 12.01 23.27
CA ALA A 33 1.99 10.93 22.81
C ALA A 33 1.56 10.23 21.49
N GLY A 34 0.47 10.69 20.85
CA GLY A 34 0.00 10.14 19.57
C GLY A 34 -1.04 9.02 19.64
N LYS A 35 -1.53 8.64 20.83
CA LYS A 35 -2.55 7.59 21.01
C LYS A 35 -3.81 7.83 20.16
N SER A 36 -4.43 9.00 20.31
CA SER A 36 -5.59 9.40 19.49
C SER A 36 -5.20 9.60 18.02
N THR A 37 -3.95 9.95 17.74
CA THR A 37 -3.43 10.10 16.36
C THR A 37 -3.48 8.77 15.62
N VAL A 38 -3.16 7.64 16.27
CA VAL A 38 -3.30 6.28 15.68
C VAL A 38 -4.76 6.01 15.28
N LEU A 39 -5.71 6.29 16.17
CA LEU A 39 -7.14 6.11 15.88
C LEU A 39 -7.62 7.03 14.75
N ARG A 40 -7.14 8.27 14.69
CA ARG A 40 -7.47 9.20 13.60
C ARG A 40 -6.82 8.83 12.26
N ALA A 41 -5.66 8.17 12.28
CA ALA A 41 -5.03 7.61 11.09
C ALA A 41 -5.86 6.44 10.53
N LEU A 42 -6.33 5.54 11.41
CA LEU A 42 -7.25 4.46 11.03
C LEU A 42 -8.57 5.02 10.48
N ASP A 43 -9.16 6.01 11.14
CA ASP A 43 -10.39 6.65 10.66
C ASP A 43 -10.20 7.28 9.27
N TRP A 44 -9.10 7.99 9.04
CA TRP A 44 -8.81 8.54 7.72
C TRP A 44 -8.60 7.45 6.66
N PHE A 45 -7.92 6.35 7.03
CA PHE A 45 -7.73 5.22 6.12
C PHE A 45 -9.07 4.65 5.63
N PHE A 46 -10.02 4.36 6.54
CA PHE A 46 -11.30 3.75 6.20
C PHE A 46 -12.35 4.74 5.67
N ASN A 47 -12.46 5.92 6.29
CA ASN A 47 -13.58 6.85 6.12
C ASN A 47 -13.18 8.19 5.50
N GLY A 48 -11.88 8.43 5.32
CA GLY A 48 -11.39 9.70 4.80
C GLY A 48 -11.99 10.02 3.42
N ARG A 49 -12.16 11.30 3.13
CA ARG A 49 -12.56 11.80 1.80
C ARG A 49 -11.42 12.64 1.22
N SER A 50 -11.34 12.76 -0.09
CA SER A 50 -10.37 13.65 -0.72
C SER A 50 -10.50 15.06 -0.14
N GLY A 51 -9.38 15.63 0.28
CA GLY A 51 -9.34 16.95 0.93
C GLY A 51 -9.69 16.96 2.42
N SER A 52 -9.90 15.79 3.06
CA SER A 52 -10.14 15.71 4.51
C SER A 52 -8.90 16.00 5.36
N LEU A 53 -7.70 15.88 4.78
CA LEU A 53 -6.44 16.28 5.40
C LEU A 53 -5.83 17.48 4.69
N THR A 54 -5.12 18.29 5.47
CA THR A 54 -4.41 19.47 4.98
C THR A 54 -2.94 19.39 5.36
N GLU A 55 -2.15 20.38 4.93
CA GLU A 55 -0.75 20.54 5.35
C GLU A 55 -0.58 20.60 6.87
N LYS A 56 -1.61 21.02 7.63
CA LYS A 56 -1.59 21.03 9.10
C LYS A 56 -1.59 19.62 9.72
N ASP A 57 -1.95 18.61 8.94
CA ASP A 57 -1.89 17.22 9.36
C ASP A 57 -0.53 16.58 9.06
N CYS A 58 0.38 17.26 8.35
CA CYS A 58 1.75 16.82 8.17
C CYS A 58 2.52 16.87 9.50
N SER A 59 3.39 15.90 9.71
CA SER A 59 4.18 15.80 10.93
C SER A 59 5.26 16.87 10.96
N PHE A 60 5.31 17.64 12.05
CA PHE A 60 6.33 18.67 12.28
C PHE A 60 6.50 19.66 11.12
N GLY A 61 5.45 19.90 10.33
CA GLY A 61 5.48 20.82 9.19
C GLY A 61 6.19 20.28 7.94
N ALA A 62 6.43 18.97 7.83
CA ALA A 62 6.97 18.33 6.62
C ALA A 62 5.91 18.27 5.51
N THR A 63 5.59 19.42 4.91
CA THR A 63 4.54 19.57 3.89
C THR A 63 4.97 19.12 2.49
N ASP A 64 6.27 18.93 2.30
CA ASP A 64 6.92 18.40 1.10
C ASP A 64 6.94 16.85 1.07
N GLU A 65 6.66 16.20 2.19
CA GLU A 65 6.54 14.75 2.30
C GLU A 65 5.09 14.26 2.19
N HIS A 66 4.90 13.03 1.70
CA HIS A 66 3.57 12.41 1.65
C HIS A 66 3.10 12.02 3.06
N ILE A 67 1.81 12.21 3.34
CA ILE A 67 1.15 11.51 4.45
C ILE A 67 0.80 10.11 3.96
N GLU A 68 1.17 9.07 4.71
CA GLU A 68 0.82 7.70 4.36
C GLU A 68 0.32 6.92 5.57
N VAL A 69 -0.81 6.23 5.40
CA VAL A 69 -1.31 5.27 6.36
C VAL A 69 -1.47 3.93 5.66
N GLN A 70 -0.66 2.96 6.06
CA GLN A 70 -0.68 1.59 5.58
C GLN A 70 -1.30 0.69 6.63
N VAL A 71 -2.27 -0.14 6.24
CA VAL A 71 -2.92 -1.12 7.10
C VAL A 71 -2.75 -2.50 6.49
N THR A 72 -2.20 -3.42 7.27
CA THR A 72 -2.10 -4.83 6.92
C THR A 72 -3.17 -5.59 7.68
N PHE A 73 -3.91 -6.42 6.96
CA PHE A 73 -4.95 -7.30 7.45
C PHE A 73 -4.48 -8.74 7.37
N ALA A 74 -4.87 -9.56 8.35
CA ALA A 74 -4.66 -10.99 8.37
C ALA A 74 -6.00 -11.73 8.50
N GLU A 75 -5.93 -13.07 8.53
CA GLU A 75 -7.09 -13.95 8.67
C GLU A 75 -8.16 -13.68 7.58
N LEU A 76 -7.72 -13.72 6.32
CA LEU A 76 -8.61 -13.53 5.17
C LEU A 76 -9.57 -14.73 5.03
N THR A 77 -10.85 -14.45 5.22
CA THR A 77 -11.93 -15.43 5.04
C THR A 77 -12.19 -15.68 3.56
N LYS A 78 -12.97 -16.72 3.23
CA LYS A 78 -13.41 -16.98 1.85
C LYS A 78 -14.11 -15.77 1.23
N LYS A 79 -15.01 -15.13 2.00
CA LYS A 79 -15.73 -13.91 1.57
C LYS A 79 -14.78 -12.74 1.33
N ASP A 80 -13.75 -12.57 2.16
CA ASP A 80 -12.75 -11.52 1.96
C ASP A 80 -11.98 -11.76 0.65
N ARG A 81 -11.58 -13.01 0.38
CA ARG A 81 -10.86 -13.38 -0.84
C ARG A 81 -11.70 -13.16 -2.10
N GLU A 82 -13.00 -13.49 -2.04
CA GLU A 82 -13.93 -13.21 -3.13
C GLU A 82 -14.06 -11.70 -3.39
N ALA A 83 -14.10 -10.87 -2.34
CA ALA A 83 -14.18 -9.41 -2.47
C ALA A 83 -12.86 -8.76 -2.92
N LEU A 84 -11.72 -9.28 -2.47
CA LEU A 84 -10.38 -8.76 -2.77
C LEU A 84 -9.86 -9.24 -4.13
N GLY A 85 -10.35 -10.37 -4.64
CA GLY A 85 -9.99 -10.93 -5.94
C GLY A 85 -8.48 -11.04 -6.11
N LYS A 86 -7.93 -10.33 -7.11
CA LYS A 86 -6.49 -10.31 -7.41
C LYS A 86 -5.60 -9.84 -6.25
N TYR A 87 -6.18 -9.16 -5.25
CA TYR A 87 -5.42 -8.69 -4.09
C TYR A 87 -5.28 -9.75 -2.98
N ALA A 88 -5.93 -10.90 -3.08
CA ALA A 88 -5.79 -11.98 -2.10
C ALA A 88 -5.68 -13.35 -2.79
N PRO A 89 -4.61 -13.59 -3.58
CA PRO A 89 -4.43 -14.86 -4.28
C PRO A 89 -4.32 -16.04 -3.31
N GLU A 90 -4.55 -17.26 -3.82
CA GLU A 90 -4.42 -18.48 -3.03
C GLU A 90 -3.02 -18.59 -2.41
N GLY A 91 -2.96 -19.00 -1.14
CA GLY A 91 -1.72 -19.11 -0.37
C GLY A 91 -1.29 -17.81 0.34
N VAL A 92 -1.82 -16.64 -0.03
CA VAL A 92 -1.54 -15.39 0.69
C VAL A 92 -2.51 -15.23 1.86
N ASN A 93 -1.97 -15.02 3.07
CA ASN A 93 -2.75 -14.91 4.30
C ASN A 93 -2.97 -13.48 4.78
N THR A 94 -2.31 -12.51 4.14
CA THR A 94 -2.35 -11.10 4.50
C THR A 94 -2.74 -10.25 3.31
N PHE A 95 -3.45 -9.16 3.57
CA PHE A 95 -3.80 -8.14 2.58
C PHE A 95 -3.32 -6.81 3.12
N THR A 96 -2.55 -6.06 2.34
CA THR A 96 -2.06 -4.74 2.74
C THR A 96 -2.68 -3.68 1.86
N ALA A 97 -3.11 -2.57 2.44
CA ALA A 97 -3.52 -1.40 1.69
C ALA A 97 -2.96 -0.13 2.32
N TRP A 98 -2.69 0.88 1.52
CA TRP A 98 -2.27 2.18 2.01
C TRP A 98 -3.09 3.29 1.37
N ARG A 99 -3.36 4.30 2.18
CA ARG A 99 -3.89 5.58 1.74
C ARG A 99 -2.78 6.61 1.83
N ARG A 100 -2.57 7.34 0.75
CA ARG A 100 -1.50 8.33 0.64
C ARG A 100 -2.07 9.66 0.19
N ARG A 101 -1.72 10.74 0.90
CA ARG A 101 -1.93 12.12 0.48
C ARG A 101 -0.61 12.67 -0.02
N SER A 102 -0.59 13.16 -1.25
CA SER A 102 0.55 13.86 -1.83
C SER A 102 0.60 15.33 -1.38
N PRO A 103 1.78 15.99 -1.47
CA PRO A 103 1.92 17.42 -1.16
C PRO A 103 0.94 18.31 -1.94
N ASP A 104 0.61 17.93 -3.18
CA ASP A 104 -0.39 18.58 -4.03
C ASP A 104 -1.85 18.42 -3.55
N GLY A 105 -2.08 17.69 -2.46
CA GLY A 105 -3.39 17.45 -1.86
C GLY A 105 -4.18 16.30 -2.48
N LEU A 106 -3.59 15.54 -3.42
CA LEU A 106 -4.23 14.36 -3.98
C LEU A 106 -4.15 13.17 -3.02
N ASP A 107 -5.31 12.60 -2.72
CA ASP A 107 -5.45 11.39 -1.90
C ASP A 107 -5.68 10.17 -2.79
N VAL A 108 -4.88 9.12 -2.59
CA VAL A 108 -5.00 7.84 -3.32
C VAL A 108 -5.07 6.69 -2.33
N LEU A 109 -6.03 5.78 -2.52
CA LEU A 109 -6.10 4.49 -1.85
C LEU A 109 -5.57 3.41 -2.79
N SER A 110 -4.69 2.54 -2.31
CA SER A 110 -4.05 1.48 -3.10
C SER A 110 -3.86 0.22 -2.25
N ALA A 111 -3.65 -0.93 -2.91
CA ALA A 111 -3.58 -2.23 -2.25
C ALA A 111 -2.47 -3.16 -2.80
N ASN A 112 -2.06 -4.08 -1.93
CA ASN A 112 -1.00 -5.09 -1.97
C ASN A 112 0.44 -4.64 -1.94
N ALA A 113 0.93 -4.01 -3.00
CA ALA A 113 2.29 -3.51 -3.07
C ALA A 113 2.26 -2.09 -3.58
N LYS A 114 3.02 -1.18 -2.96
CA LYS A 114 3.31 0.12 -3.58
C LYS A 114 3.76 -0.23 -4.98
N GLY A 115 2.90 0.00 -5.97
CA GLY A 115 3.16 -0.51 -7.30
C GLY A 115 4.57 -0.10 -7.64
N PHE A 116 5.43 -1.07 -7.97
CA PHE A 116 6.82 -0.77 -8.24
C PHE A 116 6.78 0.29 -9.35
N PRO A 117 7.30 1.51 -9.14
CA PRO A 117 6.99 2.62 -10.05
C PRO A 117 7.31 2.30 -11.51
N GLU A 118 8.33 1.47 -11.73
CA GLU A 118 8.78 0.99 -13.03
C GLU A 118 7.76 0.04 -13.72
N PHE A 119 6.85 -0.58 -12.96
CA PHE A 119 5.73 -1.37 -13.49
C PHE A 119 4.53 -0.50 -13.89
N ASN A 120 4.46 0.77 -13.54
CA ASN A 120 3.30 1.62 -13.86
C ASN A 120 3.11 1.78 -15.37
N ALA A 121 4.19 1.97 -16.13
CA ALA A 121 4.14 2.05 -17.58
C ALA A 121 3.62 0.74 -18.21
N ILE A 122 4.01 -0.40 -17.66
CA ILE A 122 3.55 -1.73 -18.09
C ILE A 122 2.06 -1.90 -17.76
N LYS A 123 1.63 -1.51 -16.57
CA LYS A 123 0.23 -1.59 -16.13
C LYS A 123 -0.69 -0.69 -16.97
N ALA A 124 -0.21 0.47 -17.40
CA ALA A 124 -0.95 1.44 -18.23
C ALA A 124 -0.99 1.07 -19.73
N ALA A 125 -0.18 0.11 -20.19
CA ALA A 125 -0.13 -0.24 -21.59
C ALA A 125 -1.45 -0.87 -22.09
N GLY A 126 -1.98 -0.34 -23.20
CA GLY A 126 -3.29 -0.71 -23.74
C GLY A 126 -3.37 -2.03 -24.50
N SER A 127 -2.26 -2.75 -24.70
CA SER A 127 -2.25 -4.03 -25.42
C SER A 127 -1.32 -5.06 -24.79
N ALA A 128 -1.64 -6.34 -24.96
CA ALA A 128 -0.80 -7.44 -24.46
C ALA A 128 0.59 -7.46 -25.12
N ALA A 129 0.74 -6.98 -26.36
CA ALA A 129 2.03 -6.83 -27.01
C ALA A 129 2.88 -5.76 -26.29
N ALA A 130 2.33 -4.57 -26.09
CA ALA A 130 3.02 -3.48 -25.42
C ALA A 130 3.42 -3.83 -23.98
N LYS A 131 2.58 -4.55 -23.24
CA LYS A 131 2.93 -5.04 -21.89
C LYS A 131 4.16 -5.95 -21.90
N LYS A 132 4.22 -6.89 -22.84
CA LYS A 132 5.36 -7.82 -22.97
C LYS A 132 6.64 -7.08 -23.33
N ASP A 133 6.57 -6.14 -24.26
CA ASP A 133 7.75 -5.41 -24.73
C ASP A 133 8.33 -4.53 -23.62
N LEU A 134 7.48 -3.81 -22.89
CA LEU A 134 7.90 -3.00 -21.75
C LEU A 134 8.45 -3.87 -20.62
N TYR A 135 7.82 -5.01 -20.32
CA TYR A 135 8.32 -5.94 -19.31
C TYR A 135 9.66 -6.59 -19.68
N ALA A 136 9.82 -7.00 -20.93
CA ALA A 136 11.09 -7.54 -21.43
C ALA A 136 12.20 -6.48 -21.41
N THR A 137 11.87 -5.23 -21.73
CA THR A 137 12.79 -4.09 -21.64
C THR A 137 13.23 -3.86 -20.20
N LEU A 138 12.29 -3.79 -19.26
CA LEU A 138 12.58 -3.59 -17.84
C LEU A 138 13.46 -4.72 -17.29
N ARG A 139 13.18 -5.97 -17.66
CA ARG A 139 13.98 -7.14 -17.25
C ARG A 139 15.42 -7.09 -17.78
N ARG A 140 15.64 -6.48 -18.95
CA ARG A 140 16.98 -6.29 -19.54
C ARG A 140 17.74 -5.13 -18.90
N GLU A 141 17.05 -4.03 -18.60
CA GLU A 141 17.65 -2.82 -18.03
C GLU A 141 17.91 -2.94 -16.53
N ARG A 142 17.11 -3.77 -15.83
CA ARG A 142 17.18 -3.96 -14.38
C ARG A 142 17.33 -5.44 -14.01
N PRO A 143 18.44 -6.11 -14.41
CA PRO A 143 18.65 -7.53 -14.13
C PRO A 143 18.66 -7.85 -12.62
N GLU A 144 19.00 -6.88 -11.76
CA GLU A 144 19.01 -6.99 -10.30
C GLU A 144 17.62 -7.29 -9.71
N LEU A 145 16.53 -6.98 -10.42
CA LEU A 145 15.17 -7.26 -9.97
C LEU A 145 14.84 -8.76 -10.07
N ASN A 146 15.62 -9.58 -10.77
CA ASN A 146 15.38 -11.02 -10.91
C ASN A 146 13.95 -11.38 -11.39
N LEU A 147 13.40 -10.57 -12.30
CA LEU A 147 12.05 -10.78 -12.84
C LEU A 147 11.97 -12.09 -13.65
N PRO A 148 10.94 -12.94 -13.45
CA PRO A 148 10.78 -14.17 -14.22
C PRO A 148 10.45 -13.87 -15.69
N ALA A 149 10.75 -14.81 -16.59
CA ALA A 149 10.35 -14.67 -18.00
C ALA A 149 8.82 -14.80 -18.13
N ALA A 150 8.19 -13.90 -18.89
CA ALA A 150 6.74 -13.92 -19.13
C ALA A 150 6.43 -13.55 -20.59
N ASN A 151 5.69 -14.42 -21.26
CA ASN A 151 5.54 -14.38 -22.73
C ASN A 151 4.11 -14.03 -23.19
N THR A 152 3.20 -13.82 -22.24
CA THR A 152 1.80 -13.45 -22.47
C THR A 152 1.43 -12.26 -21.57
N GLY A 153 0.46 -11.45 -21.98
CA GLY A 153 -0.02 -10.33 -21.16
C GLY A 153 -0.43 -10.76 -19.73
N PRO A 154 -1.25 -11.82 -19.58
CA PRO A 154 -1.60 -12.35 -18.27
C PRO A 154 -0.40 -12.84 -17.44
N ALA A 155 0.57 -13.51 -18.09
CA ALA A 155 1.78 -13.96 -17.38
C ALA A 155 2.64 -12.79 -16.88
N VAL A 156 2.72 -11.70 -17.65
CA VAL A 156 3.41 -10.47 -17.24
C VAL A 156 2.73 -9.85 -16.02
N GLU A 157 1.40 -9.75 -16.02
CA GLU A 157 0.64 -9.23 -14.87
C GLU A 157 0.81 -10.10 -13.62
N GLN A 158 0.75 -11.42 -13.78
CA GLN A 158 0.97 -12.36 -12.68
C GLN A 158 2.39 -12.27 -12.13
N ALA A 159 3.40 -12.18 -13.01
CA ALA A 159 4.80 -12.04 -12.63
C ALA A 159 5.08 -10.74 -11.89
N MET A 160 4.57 -9.61 -12.38
CA MET A 160 4.67 -8.32 -11.70
C MET A 160 4.00 -8.37 -10.31
N THR A 161 2.79 -8.93 -10.23
CA THR A 161 2.04 -9.04 -8.97
C THR A 161 2.78 -9.93 -7.96
N ALA A 162 3.30 -11.07 -8.39
CA ALA A 162 4.04 -12.00 -7.54
C ALA A 162 5.36 -11.39 -7.05
N TRP A 163 6.07 -10.66 -7.93
CA TRP A 163 7.31 -9.99 -7.57
C TRP A 163 7.06 -8.86 -6.56
N GLU A 164 6.07 -8.01 -6.85
CA GLU A 164 5.61 -6.92 -5.98
C GLU A 164 5.24 -7.45 -4.59
N ALA A 165 4.50 -8.57 -4.51
CA ALA A 165 4.11 -9.18 -3.24
C ALA A 165 5.28 -9.76 -2.43
N ALA A 166 6.42 -10.05 -3.07
CA ALA A 166 7.58 -10.66 -2.43
C ALA A 166 8.68 -9.65 -2.04
N HIS A 167 8.71 -8.45 -2.65
CA HIS A 167 9.82 -7.49 -2.52
C HIS A 167 9.39 -6.11 -2.01
N ILE A 168 8.09 -5.85 -1.84
CA ILE A 168 7.52 -4.57 -1.37
C ILE A 168 6.51 -4.83 -0.25
#